data_AF-A0A6N4QSC2-F1
#
_entry.id   AF-A0A6N4QSC2-F1
#
_cell.length_a   1.000
_cell.length_b   1.000
_cell.length_c   1.000
_cell.angle_alpha   90.00
_cell.angle_beta   90.00
_cell.angle_gamma   90.00
#
_symmetry.space_group_name_H-M   'P 1'
#
loop_
_entity.id
_entity.type
_entity.pdbx_description
1 polymer ?
#
loop_
_entity_poly.entity_id
_entity_poly.type
_entity_poly.pdbx_seq_one_letter_code
_entity_poly.pdbx_strand_id
1 'polypeptide(L)'
;MFIITLLDPTQTKSNLLLRWKIKLDRKGVTPVLVFPEASINLEKLHVLAKISSKQKSRSSVPVFFHAESLLKAADFLLSDRIPKGEKILPVFVDFGSIGKDKNGTDFEEQVEILQRKIERNFSAICFLETGKAQASIERSGNRNWLFHKSSLVVGIEGRSFKILRKDLPQAEEGELSAESWIPGGLLEGGHSENNLRF
;
A
#
# COMPACT_ATOMS: atom_id res chain seq x y z
N MET A 1 -2.89 -7.56 -12.89
CA MET A 1 -2.47 -6.93 -11.61
C MET A 1 -3.71 -6.45 -10.85
N PHE A 2 -3.74 -6.54 -9.51
CA PHE A 2 -4.89 -6.11 -8.70
C PHE A 2 -4.55 -4.99 -7.70
N ILE A 3 -5.59 -4.30 -7.18
CA ILE A 3 -5.45 -3.16 -6.27
C ILE A 3 -5.95 -3.52 -4.86
N ILE A 4 -5.13 -3.20 -3.87
CA ILE A 4 -5.46 -3.27 -2.44
C ILE A 4 -5.58 -1.83 -1.91
N THR A 5 -6.69 -1.47 -1.26
CA THR A 5 -6.83 -0.18 -0.57
C THR A 5 -7.02 -0.37 0.92
N LEU A 6 -6.29 0.43 1.69
CA LEU A 6 -6.31 0.41 3.15
C LEU A 6 -6.68 1.78 3.66
N LEU A 7 -7.56 1.78 4.64
CA LEU A 7 -8.14 3.00 5.17
C LEU A 7 -7.81 3.05 6.65
N ASP A 8 -6.87 3.93 7.01
CA ASP A 8 -6.56 4.25 8.40
C ASP A 8 -7.25 5.57 8.77
N PRO A 9 -8.23 5.57 9.70
CA PRO A 9 -8.86 6.82 10.13
C PRO A 9 -7.88 7.74 10.87
N THR A 10 -6.76 7.22 11.36
CA THR A 10 -5.75 7.97 12.12
C THR A 10 -4.65 8.52 11.20
N GLN A 11 -4.10 9.68 11.55
CA GLN A 11 -2.93 10.25 10.86
C GLN A 11 -1.60 9.69 11.40
N THR A 12 -1.63 8.69 12.28
CA THR A 12 -0.45 8.11 12.94
C THR A 12 0.28 7.13 12.00
N LYS A 13 0.83 7.66 10.90
CA LYS A 13 1.42 6.90 9.78
C LYS A 13 2.52 5.90 10.21
N SER A 14 3.32 6.22 11.22
CA SER A 14 4.57 5.49 11.52
C SER A 14 4.36 4.09 12.11
N ASN A 15 3.37 3.93 12.99
CA ASN A 15 3.17 2.66 13.71
C ASN A 15 2.46 1.61 12.84
N LEU A 16 1.58 2.05 11.94
CA LEU A 16 0.86 1.15 11.04
C LEU A 16 1.80 0.56 9.99
N LEU A 17 2.56 1.42 9.30
CA LEU A 17 3.52 1.02 8.27
C LEU A 17 4.53 -0.01 8.80
N LEU A 18 4.98 0.16 10.04
CA LEU A 18 5.88 -0.79 10.68
C LEU A 18 5.23 -2.17 10.94
N ARG A 19 4.00 -2.17 11.47
CA ARG A 19 3.25 -3.42 11.70
C ARG A 19 2.99 -4.16 10.40
N TRP A 20 2.71 -3.41 9.35
CA TRP A 20 2.49 -3.91 8.00
C TRP A 20 3.74 -4.54 7.40
N LYS A 21 4.87 -3.85 7.50
CA LYS A 21 6.17 -4.38 7.07
C LYS A 21 6.45 -5.75 7.71
N ILE A 22 6.29 -5.88 9.03
CA ILE A 22 6.52 -7.16 9.73
C ILE A 22 5.63 -8.29 9.18
N LYS A 23 4.37 -7.99 8.88
CA LYS A 23 3.43 -8.97 8.34
C LYS A 23 3.74 -9.34 6.89
N LEU A 24 4.23 -8.40 6.07
CA LEU A 24 4.70 -8.63 4.71
C LEU A 24 6.00 -9.46 4.68
N ASP A 25 6.95 -9.13 5.56
CA ASP A 25 8.23 -9.84 5.69
C ASP A 25 8.02 -11.33 5.99
N ARG A 26 7.02 -11.68 6.83
CA ARG A 26 6.64 -13.07 7.12
C ARG A 26 6.14 -13.84 5.89
N LYS A 27 5.64 -13.14 4.87
CA LYS A 27 5.22 -13.70 3.58
C LYS A 27 6.29 -13.59 2.49
N GLY A 28 7.50 -13.13 2.85
CA GLY A 28 8.56 -12.85 1.88
C GLY A 28 8.21 -11.73 0.91
N VAL A 29 7.31 -10.81 1.27
CA VAL A 29 6.94 -9.66 0.44
C VAL A 29 7.71 -8.43 0.90
N THR A 30 8.42 -7.78 -0.02
CA THR A 30 9.18 -6.55 0.22
C THR A 30 8.32 -5.33 -0.13
N PRO A 31 7.91 -4.49 0.84
CA PRO A 31 7.20 -3.25 0.53
C PRO A 31 8.14 -2.16 -0.01
N VAL A 32 7.71 -1.48 -1.06
CA VAL A 32 8.31 -0.21 -1.53
C VAL A 32 7.33 0.92 -1.21
N LEU A 33 7.72 1.80 -0.28
CA LEU A 33 6.87 2.87 0.21
C LEU A 33 7.05 4.13 -0.65
N VAL A 34 6.00 4.52 -1.34
CA VAL A 34 5.94 5.69 -2.20
C VAL A 34 5.08 6.74 -1.52
N PHE A 35 5.59 7.96 -1.42
CA PHE A 35 4.90 9.10 -0.81
C PHE A 35 4.76 10.26 -1.82
N PRO A 36 3.62 10.98 -1.81
CA PRO A 36 3.53 12.26 -2.49
C PRO A 36 4.53 13.22 -1.85
N GLU A 37 5.23 14.00 -2.68
CA GLU A 37 6.24 14.96 -2.20
C GLU A 37 5.66 15.95 -1.18
N ALA A 38 4.39 16.33 -1.33
CA ALA A 38 3.69 17.23 -0.42
C ALA A 38 3.26 16.60 0.94
N SER A 39 3.43 15.28 1.14
CA SER A 39 2.72 14.55 2.22
C SER A 39 3.55 14.20 3.47
N ILE A 40 4.87 14.38 3.41
CA ILE A 40 5.80 13.98 4.48
C ILE A 40 6.91 15.01 4.64
N ASN A 41 7.17 15.42 5.88
CA ASN A 41 8.35 16.23 6.21
C ASN A 41 9.60 15.32 6.32
N LEU A 42 10.78 15.87 6.03
CA LEU A 42 12.07 15.17 6.10
C LEU A 42 12.33 14.50 7.46
N GLU A 43 11.87 15.11 8.55
CA GLU A 43 12.01 14.56 9.90
C GLU A 43 11.26 13.22 10.08
N LYS A 44 10.04 13.10 9.56
CA LYS A 44 9.26 11.86 9.63
C LYS A 44 9.89 10.73 8.82
N LEU A 45 10.55 11.03 7.69
CA LEU A 45 11.32 10.03 6.95
C LEU A 45 12.52 9.54 7.73
N HIS A 46 13.26 10.46 8.36
CA HIS A 46 14.38 10.08 9.21
C HIS A 46 13.93 9.17 10.35
N VAL A 47 12.76 9.42 10.93
CA VAL A 47 12.16 8.53 11.93
C VAL A 47 11.83 7.16 11.33
N LEU A 48 11.16 7.10 10.17
CA LEU A 48 10.83 5.84 9.49
C LEU A 48 12.08 5.03 9.11
N ALA A 49 13.09 5.69 8.53
CA ALA A 49 14.36 5.09 8.15
C ALA A 49 15.12 4.56 9.37
N LYS A 50 15.20 5.35 10.46
CA LYS A 50 15.86 4.95 11.72
C LYS A 50 15.14 3.80 12.42
N ILE A 51 13.82 3.76 12.37
CA ILE A 51 13.06 2.63 12.92
C ILE A 51 13.30 1.38 12.06
N SER A 52 13.28 1.54 10.74
CA SER A 52 13.51 0.43 9.83
C SER A 52 14.92 -0.15 9.93
N SER A 53 15.95 0.68 10.08
CA SER A 53 17.35 0.24 10.17
C SER A 53 17.65 -0.54 11.46
N LYS A 54 16.84 -0.35 12.50
CA LYS A 54 16.96 -1.05 13.79
C LYS A 54 16.31 -2.42 13.79
N GLN A 55 15.51 -2.77 12.78
CA GLN A 55 14.91 -4.09 12.69
C GLN A 55 15.89 -5.07 12.05
N LYS A 56 16.15 -6.19 12.74
CA LYS A 56 16.78 -7.38 12.15
C LYS A 56 15.79 -8.05 11.19
N SER A 57 15.60 -7.47 10.02
CA SER A 57 14.79 -8.03 8.94
C SER A 57 15.57 -9.10 8.18
N ARG A 58 14.90 -10.17 7.73
CA ARG A 58 15.46 -11.12 6.75
C ARG A 58 15.37 -10.58 5.31
N SER A 59 14.54 -9.57 5.06
CA SER A 59 14.32 -8.93 3.75
C SER A 59 15.09 -7.61 3.62
N SER A 60 15.22 -7.15 2.37
CA SER A 60 15.82 -5.87 2.00
C SER A 60 15.22 -4.69 2.77
N VAL A 61 16.03 -3.63 2.94
CA VAL A 61 15.60 -2.39 3.61
C VAL A 61 14.43 -1.79 2.83
N PRO A 62 13.32 -1.40 3.47
CA PRO A 62 12.19 -0.79 2.78
C PRO A 62 12.67 0.44 2.02
N VAL A 63 12.31 0.49 0.75
CA VAL A 63 12.70 1.56 -0.16
C VAL A 63 11.68 2.68 -0.02
N PHE A 64 12.18 3.88 0.28
CA PHE A 64 11.37 5.10 0.39
C PHE A 64 11.57 5.96 -0.85
N PHE A 65 10.47 6.39 -1.48
CA PHE A 65 10.52 7.25 -2.66
C PHE A 65 9.50 8.39 -2.58
N HIS A 66 9.92 9.59 -2.98
CA HIS A 66 9.02 10.74 -3.16
C HIS A 66 8.69 10.91 -4.63
N ALA A 67 7.41 11.04 -4.92
CA ALA A 67 6.94 11.30 -6.27
C ALA A 67 6.00 12.51 -6.30
N GLU A 68 6.18 13.37 -7.28
CA GLU A 68 5.22 14.45 -7.59
C GLU A 68 3.93 13.91 -8.23
N SER A 69 3.97 12.71 -8.81
CA SER A 69 2.83 12.05 -9.47
C SER A 69 2.99 10.53 -9.44
N LEU A 70 1.89 9.80 -9.69
CA LEU A 70 1.94 8.34 -9.83
C LEU A 70 2.82 7.90 -11.01
N LEU A 71 2.90 8.72 -12.07
CA LEU A 71 3.72 8.42 -13.24
C LEU A 71 5.21 8.45 -12.94
N LYS A 72 5.68 9.43 -12.15
CA LYS A 72 7.07 9.46 -11.69
C LYS A 72 7.41 8.28 -10.77
N ALA A 73 6.44 7.85 -9.96
CA ALA A 73 6.61 6.64 -9.16
C ALA A 73 6.75 5.38 -10.03
N ALA A 74 6.02 5.29 -11.15
CA ALA A 74 6.16 4.19 -12.10
C ALA A 74 7.59 4.08 -12.66
N ASP A 75 8.20 5.20 -13.04
CA ASP A 75 9.58 5.22 -13.54
C ASP A 75 10.58 4.73 -12.49
N PHE A 76 10.40 5.15 -11.24
CA PHE A 76 11.22 4.66 -10.14
C PHE A 76 11.07 3.16 -9.90
N LEU A 77 9.82 2.67 -9.90
CA LEU A 77 9.51 1.25 -9.69
C LEU A 77 10.12 0.33 -10.76
N LEU A 78 10.29 0.83 -11.98
CA LEU A 78 10.91 0.10 -13.10
C LEU A 78 12.43 0.30 -13.20
N SER A 79 13.01 1.16 -12.36
CA SER A 79 14.44 1.43 -12.38
C SER A 79 15.26 0.31 -11.74
N ASP A 80 16.55 0.26 -12.06
CA ASP A 80 17.50 -0.70 -11.46
C ASP A 80 17.74 -0.49 -9.95
N ARG A 81 17.10 0.52 -9.34
CA ARG A 81 17.17 0.80 -7.90
C ARG A 81 16.25 -0.13 -7.10
N ILE A 82 15.30 -0.79 -7.75
CA ILE A 82 14.42 -1.77 -7.12
C ILE A 82 15.04 -3.17 -7.21
N PRO A 83 15.13 -3.93 -6.09
CA PRO A 83 15.70 -5.27 -6.09
C PRO A 83 15.02 -6.19 -7.11
N LYS A 84 15.80 -6.81 -8.00
CA LYS A 84 15.27 -7.77 -8.98
C LYS A 84 15.16 -9.16 -8.34
N GLY A 85 14.06 -9.86 -8.62
CA GLY A 85 13.83 -11.23 -8.12
C GLY A 85 13.18 -11.31 -6.73
N GLU A 86 12.91 -10.18 -6.08
CA GLU A 86 12.13 -10.13 -4.84
C GLU A 86 10.63 -10.00 -5.14
N LYS A 87 9.79 -10.56 -4.26
CA LYS A 87 8.33 -10.38 -4.31
C LYS A 87 7.98 -9.00 -3.78
N ILE A 88 7.91 -8.00 -4.66
CA ILE A 88 7.76 -6.60 -4.27
C ILE A 88 6.30 -6.15 -4.30
N LEU A 89 5.88 -5.41 -3.27
CA LEU A 89 4.59 -4.72 -3.23
C LEU A 89 4.80 -3.20 -3.20
N PRO A 90 4.50 -2.47 -4.29
CA PRO A 90 4.42 -1.02 -4.26
C PRO A 90 3.27 -0.55 -3.36
N VAL A 91 3.57 0.35 -2.42
CA VAL A 91 2.62 0.90 -1.46
C VAL A 91 2.61 2.43 -1.57
N PHE A 92 1.55 2.97 -2.14
CA PHE A 92 1.30 4.39 -2.33
C PHE A 92 0.57 4.95 -1.10
N VAL A 93 1.26 5.78 -0.31
CA VAL A 93 0.73 6.31 0.94
C VAL A 93 0.15 7.71 0.74
N ASP A 94 -1.14 7.89 1.03
CA ASP A 94 -1.90 9.15 0.93
C ASP A 94 -1.98 9.77 -0.47
N PHE A 95 -1.88 8.95 -1.52
CA PHE A 95 -2.06 9.40 -2.90
C PHE A 95 -3.54 9.72 -3.23
N GLY A 96 -4.52 9.27 -2.46
CA GLY A 96 -5.92 9.68 -2.62
C GLY A 96 -6.16 11.17 -2.33
N SER A 97 -5.14 11.92 -1.90
CA SER A 97 -5.18 13.37 -1.74
C SER A 97 -4.56 14.16 -2.90
N ILE A 98 -3.86 13.52 -3.83
CA ILE A 98 -3.24 14.22 -4.97
C ILE A 98 -4.29 14.62 -6.01
N GLY A 99 -4.19 15.84 -6.51
CA GLY A 99 -5.03 16.34 -7.59
C GLY A 99 -4.52 15.90 -8.96
N LYS A 100 -4.79 16.72 -9.97
CA LYS A 100 -4.22 16.55 -11.31
C LYS A 100 -2.69 16.66 -11.28
N ASP A 101 -2.02 15.91 -12.15
CA ASP A 101 -0.57 16.05 -12.32
C ASP A 101 -0.21 17.32 -13.11
N LYS A 102 1.09 17.50 -13.39
CA LYS A 102 1.62 18.63 -14.16
C LYS A 102 1.11 18.70 -15.60
N ASN A 103 0.61 17.59 -16.15
CA ASN A 103 0.03 17.51 -17.49
C ASN A 103 -1.50 17.68 -17.49
N GLY A 104 -2.11 17.85 -16.31
CA GLY A 104 -3.57 17.96 -16.17
C GLY A 104 -4.29 16.62 -16.13
N THR A 105 -3.56 15.50 -16.09
CA THR A 105 -4.09 14.13 -16.00
C THR A 105 -4.69 13.93 -14.61
N ASP A 106 -5.94 13.49 -14.53
CA ASP A 106 -6.60 13.24 -13.26
C ASP A 106 -6.07 11.97 -12.56
N PHE A 107 -6.53 11.76 -11.32
CA PHE A 107 -6.05 10.64 -10.51
C PHE A 107 -6.40 9.29 -11.11
N GLU A 108 -7.60 9.14 -11.67
CA GLU A 108 -8.10 7.88 -12.21
C GLU A 108 -7.25 7.46 -13.41
N GLU A 109 -7.05 8.39 -14.35
CA GLU A 109 -6.23 8.18 -15.53
C GLU A 109 -4.75 7.90 -15.14
N GLN A 110 -4.22 8.62 -14.14
CA GLN A 110 -2.88 8.33 -13.62
C GLN A 110 -2.75 6.90 -13.07
N VAL A 111 -3.74 6.39 -12.35
CA VAL A 111 -3.73 5.00 -11.85
C VAL A 111 -3.79 4.02 -13.01
N GLU A 112 -4.66 4.24 -14.00
CA GLU A 112 -4.76 3.34 -15.16
C GLU A 112 -3.46 3.28 -15.97
N ILE A 113 -2.78 4.41 -16.15
CA ILE A 113 -1.48 4.45 -16.83
C ILE A 113 -0.41 3.75 -15.99
N LEU A 114 -0.37 4.02 -14.68
CA LEU A 114 0.52 3.32 -13.74
C LEU A 114 0.34 1.81 -13.88
N GLN A 115 -0.91 1.32 -13.86
CA GLN A 115 -1.18 -0.11 -13.93
C GLN A 115 -0.65 -0.74 -15.20
N ARG A 116 -0.99 -0.17 -16.36
CA ARG A 116 -0.50 -0.63 -17.67
C ARG A 116 1.02 -0.64 -17.77
N LYS A 117 1.68 0.31 -17.10
CA LYS A 117 3.14 0.46 -17.17
C LYS A 117 3.89 -0.56 -16.33
N ILE A 118 3.35 -0.96 -15.18
CA ILE A 118 4.07 -1.79 -14.20
C ILE A 118 3.52 -3.21 -14.04
N GLU A 119 2.38 -3.53 -14.67
CA GLU A 119 1.69 -4.82 -14.50
C GLU A 119 2.53 -6.07 -14.85
N ARG A 120 3.55 -5.92 -15.72
CA ARG A 120 4.47 -7.02 -16.07
C ARG A 120 5.46 -7.37 -14.94
N ASN A 121 5.67 -6.44 -14.01
CA ASN A 121 6.68 -6.53 -12.97
C ASN A 121 6.07 -6.75 -11.59
N PHE A 122 4.81 -6.36 -11.39
CA PHE A 122 4.13 -6.45 -10.10
C PHE A 122 2.73 -7.05 -10.26
N SER A 123 2.41 -8.04 -9.43
CA SER A 123 1.08 -8.66 -9.45
C SER A 123 0.04 -7.86 -8.67
N ALA A 124 0.47 -6.98 -7.75
CA ALA A 124 -0.41 -6.14 -6.96
C ALA A 124 0.21 -4.76 -6.66
N ILE A 125 -0.65 -3.77 -6.44
CA ILE A 125 -0.30 -2.50 -5.80
C ILE A 125 -1.20 -2.24 -4.60
N CYS A 126 -0.71 -1.43 -3.67
CA CYS A 126 -1.44 -1.06 -2.48
C CYS A 126 -1.53 0.46 -2.33
N PHE A 127 -2.73 0.97 -2.06
CA PHE A 127 -2.96 2.34 -1.60
C PHE A 127 -3.23 2.32 -0.10
N LEU A 128 -2.49 3.12 0.66
CA LEU A 128 -2.71 3.35 2.09
C LEU A 128 -3.18 4.78 2.31
N GLU A 129 -4.46 4.97 2.61
CA GLU A 129 -5.07 6.26 2.83
C GLU A 129 -5.29 6.51 4.32
N THR A 130 -4.75 7.62 4.83
CA THR A 130 -4.81 7.97 6.26
C THR A 130 -5.69 9.20 6.53
N GLY A 131 -6.11 9.35 7.80
CA GLY A 131 -6.57 10.61 8.36
C GLY A 131 -8.01 11.04 8.04
N LYS A 132 -8.86 10.18 7.47
CA LYS A 132 -10.32 10.41 7.43
C LYS A 132 -11.08 9.16 7.85
N ALA A 133 -12.12 9.36 8.66
CA ALA A 133 -13.01 8.28 9.07
C ALA A 133 -13.67 7.61 7.85
N GLN A 134 -13.92 6.31 7.97
CA GLN A 134 -14.49 5.48 6.90
C GLN A 134 -15.82 6.03 6.37
N ALA A 135 -16.67 6.57 7.25
CA ALA A 135 -17.95 7.20 6.90
C ALA A 135 -17.82 8.45 5.99
N SER A 136 -16.60 8.97 5.80
CA SER A 136 -16.32 10.14 4.95
C SER A 136 -15.72 9.80 3.60
N ILE A 137 -15.53 8.50 3.29
CA ILE A 137 -14.90 8.05 2.04
C ILE A 137 -15.76 8.39 0.83
N GLU A 138 -17.09 8.26 0.93
CA GLU A 138 -18.04 8.56 -0.14
C GLU A 138 -18.00 10.03 -0.60
N ARG A 139 -17.40 10.93 0.21
CA ARG A 139 -17.29 12.36 -0.10
C ARG A 139 -15.91 12.79 -0.60
N SER A 140 -14.97 11.87 -0.73
CA SER A 140 -13.59 12.17 -1.13
C SER A 140 -13.29 11.53 -2.48
N GLY A 141 -13.51 12.27 -3.57
CA GLY A 141 -13.48 11.79 -4.97
C GLY A 141 -12.52 10.62 -5.24
N ASN A 142 -11.21 10.84 -5.13
CA ASN A 142 -10.21 9.79 -5.41
C ASN A 142 -10.27 8.60 -4.45
N ARG A 143 -10.59 8.82 -3.17
CA ARG A 143 -10.72 7.74 -2.17
C ARG A 143 -11.99 6.92 -2.41
N ASN A 144 -13.07 7.58 -2.84
CA ASN A 144 -14.28 6.92 -3.28
C ASN A 144 -14.00 6.05 -4.51
N TRP A 145 -13.26 6.58 -5.48
CA TRP A 145 -12.81 5.81 -6.63
C TRP A 145 -12.00 4.58 -6.22
N LEU A 146 -10.99 4.75 -5.35
CA LEU A 146 -10.19 3.65 -4.82
C LEU A 146 -11.05 2.60 -4.12
N PHE A 147 -12.04 3.03 -3.33
CA PHE A 147 -12.99 2.13 -2.67
C PHE A 147 -13.74 1.25 -3.68
N HIS A 148 -14.22 1.84 -4.78
CA HIS A 148 -15.02 1.11 -5.77
C HIS A 148 -14.18 0.28 -6.76
N LYS A 149 -12.95 0.70 -7.06
CA LYS A 149 -12.09 0.06 -8.08
C LYS A 149 -11.08 -0.94 -7.51
N SER A 150 -10.91 -0.98 -6.19
CA SER A 150 -10.02 -1.96 -5.56
C SER A 150 -10.63 -3.35 -5.48
N SER A 151 -9.79 -4.37 -5.71
CA SER A 151 -10.10 -5.78 -5.51
C SER A 151 -10.21 -6.13 -4.02
N LEU A 152 -9.52 -5.40 -3.15
CA LEU A 152 -9.66 -5.54 -1.70
C LEU A 152 -9.63 -4.16 -1.03
N VAL A 153 -10.61 -3.91 -0.17
CA VAL A 153 -10.66 -2.70 0.67
C VAL A 153 -10.76 -3.11 2.13
N VAL A 154 -9.81 -2.64 2.94
CA VAL A 154 -9.74 -2.94 4.38
C VAL A 154 -9.71 -1.66 5.20
N GLY A 155 -10.63 -1.54 6.15
CA GLY A 155 -10.61 -0.53 7.20
C GLY A 155 -9.74 -0.97 8.38
N ILE A 156 -8.99 -0.04 8.95
CA ILE A 156 -8.18 -0.26 10.14
C ILE A 156 -8.91 0.35 11.33
N GLU A 157 -9.36 -0.51 12.25
CA GLU A 157 -10.10 -0.11 13.46
C GLU A 157 -9.21 -0.37 14.69
N GLY A 158 -8.31 0.59 14.98
CA GLY A 158 -7.38 0.48 16.10
C GLY A 158 -6.33 -0.62 15.92
N ARG A 159 -6.60 -1.83 16.44
CA ARG A 159 -5.73 -3.02 16.29
C ARG A 159 -6.31 -4.09 15.36
N SER A 160 -7.58 -3.98 14.99
CA SER A 160 -8.27 -4.93 14.13
C SER A 160 -8.34 -4.42 12.69
N PHE A 161 -8.63 -5.35 11.79
CA PHE A 161 -8.88 -5.10 10.39
C PHE A 161 -10.31 -5.51 10.07
N LYS A 162 -10.99 -4.68 9.30
CA LYS A 162 -12.36 -4.92 8.84
C LYS A 162 -12.38 -4.92 7.32
N ILE A 163 -12.78 -6.03 6.73
CA ILE A 163 -12.96 -6.13 5.28
C ILE A 163 -14.21 -5.32 4.92
N LEU A 164 -14.04 -4.35 4.03
CA LEU A 164 -15.14 -3.48 3.56
C LEU A 164 -15.61 -3.90 2.17
N ARG A 165 -14.69 -4.41 1.35
CA ARG A 165 -14.95 -4.95 0.02
C ARG A 165 -13.90 -6.03 -0.29
N LYS A 166 -14.32 -7.15 -0.86
CA LYS A 166 -13.43 -8.22 -1.31
C LYS A 166 -13.96 -8.80 -2.62
N ASP A 167 -13.13 -8.69 -3.64
CA ASP A 167 -13.35 -9.15 -5.01
C ASP A 167 -11.97 -9.50 -5.61
N LEU A 168 -11.34 -10.53 -5.01
CA LEU A 168 -9.99 -10.96 -5.39
C LEU A 168 -10.04 -11.87 -6.61
N PRO A 169 -9.09 -11.75 -7.54
CA PRO A 169 -9.00 -12.67 -8.67
C PRO A 169 -8.76 -14.10 -8.16
N GLN A 170 -9.41 -15.07 -8.80
CA GLN A 170 -9.16 -16.48 -8.57
C GLN A 170 -7.79 -16.84 -9.14
N ALA A 171 -7.06 -17.73 -8.47
CA ALA A 171 -5.78 -18.20 -8.98
C ALA A 171 -6.04 -19.19 -10.13
N GLU A 172 -5.40 -18.94 -11.29
CA GLU A 172 -5.33 -19.94 -12.35
C GLU A 172 -4.30 -21.03 -11.99
N GLU A 173 -4.39 -22.20 -12.63
CA GLU A 173 -3.45 -23.30 -12.38
C GLU A 173 -2.00 -22.86 -12.67
N GLY A 174 -1.14 -22.95 -11.66
CA GLY A 174 0.27 -22.57 -11.76
C GLY A 174 0.59 -21.12 -11.35
N GLU A 175 -0.42 -20.29 -11.05
CA GLU A 175 -0.21 -18.92 -10.57
C GLU A 175 -0.22 -18.80 -9.04
N LEU A 176 0.50 -17.81 -8.52
CA LEU A 176 0.45 -17.46 -7.10
C LEU A 176 -0.91 -16.86 -6.74
N SER A 177 -1.56 -17.39 -5.71
CA SER A 177 -2.84 -16.84 -5.25
C SER A 177 -2.74 -15.37 -4.84
N ALA A 178 -3.80 -14.60 -5.09
CA ALA A 178 -3.89 -13.20 -4.67
C ALA A 178 -3.63 -13.01 -3.17
N GLU A 179 -4.05 -13.99 -2.36
CA GLU A 179 -3.87 -14.04 -0.90
C GLU A 179 -2.40 -14.08 -0.48
N SER A 180 -1.51 -14.57 -1.35
CA SER A 180 -0.08 -14.59 -1.10
C SER A 180 0.54 -13.18 -1.07
N TRP A 181 -0.12 -12.18 -1.66
CA TRP A 181 0.31 -10.77 -1.68
C TRP A 181 -0.28 -9.93 -0.56
N ILE A 182 -1.25 -10.50 0.17
CA ILE A 182 -2.00 -9.79 1.21
C ILE A 182 -1.40 -10.15 2.57
N PRO A 183 -0.97 -9.16 3.39
CA PRO A 183 -0.47 -9.42 4.75
C PRO A 183 -1.42 -10.30 5.58
N GLY A 184 -0.86 -11.22 6.38
CA GLY A 184 -1.65 -12.09 7.26
C GLY A 184 -2.51 -11.30 8.27
N GLY A 185 -3.71 -11.79 8.58
CA GLY A 185 -4.69 -11.12 9.44
C GLY A 185 -5.51 -10.01 8.78
N LEU A 186 -5.27 -9.64 7.51
CA LEU A 186 -6.14 -8.71 6.77
C LEU A 186 -7.38 -9.39 6.18
N LEU A 187 -7.26 -10.68 5.88
CA LEU A 187 -8.34 -11.50 5.33
C LEU A 187 -9.16 -12.21 6.42
N GLU A 188 -8.71 -12.17 7.67
CA GLU A 188 -9.26 -12.92 8.79
C GLU A 188 -10.36 -12.15 9.56
N GLY A 189 -11.00 -11.17 8.91
CA GLY A 189 -12.05 -10.29 9.44
C GLY A 189 -12.46 -10.54 10.89
N GLY A 190 -12.00 -9.69 11.81
CA GLY A 190 -12.62 -9.52 13.13
C GLY A 190 -12.76 -10.73 14.06
N HIS A 191 -12.11 -11.88 13.84
CA HIS A 191 -12.04 -12.93 14.86
C HIS A 191 -10.59 -13.35 15.11
N SER A 192 -9.88 -12.52 15.85
CA SER A 192 -8.79 -13.03 16.69
C SER A 192 -9.24 -12.90 18.13
N GLU A 193 -9.89 -13.96 18.62
CA GLU A 193 -9.74 -14.29 20.03
C GLU A 193 -8.25 -14.44 20.31
N ASN A 194 -7.81 -13.74 21.35
CA ASN A 194 -6.64 -14.04 22.17
C ASN A 194 -5.50 -14.82 21.52
N ASN A 195 -4.47 -14.11 21.03
CA ASN A 195 -3.08 -14.54 21.20
C ASN A 195 -2.10 -13.41 20.87
N LEU A 196 -2.03 -12.43 21.76
CA LEU A 196 -0.83 -11.60 21.93
C LEU A 196 -0.43 -11.67 23.41
N ARG A 197 0.27 -12.74 23.78
CA ARG A 197 1.27 -12.63 24.84
C ARG A 197 2.52 -12.04 24.20
N PHE A 198 2.89 -10.85 24.67
CA PHE A 198 4.24 -10.30 24.52
C PHE A 198 5.20 -11.11 25.38
#